data_AF-A0A7S2J0I2-F1
#
_entry.id   AF-A0A7S2J0I2-F1
#
_cell.length_a   1.000
_cell.length_b   1.000
_cell.length_c   1.000
_cell.angle_alpha   90.00
_cell.angle_beta   90.00
_cell.angle_gamma   90.00
#
_symmetry.space_group_name_H-M   'P 1'
#
loop_
_entity.id
_entity.type
_entity.pdbx_description
1 polymer ?
#
loop_
_entity_poly.entity_id
_entity_poly.type
_entity_poly.pdbx_seq_one_letter_code
_entity_poly.pdbx_strand_id
1 'polypeptide(L)'
;GSLFVYRFRKAKEKKVADGVRDFEVSMDGRNLMLELEDARVRVVSVEHAGDQDEEGEDGEEDEDDSPSGGGLVSLDERISLEVEPSEEWAQIFHETWREIGTHFYDEAMG
;
A
#
# COMPACT_ATOMS: atom_id res chain seq x y z
N GLY A 1 4.71 1.24 11.78
CA GLY A 1 5.76 0.21 12.01
C GLY A 1 6.95 0.41 11.06
N SER A 2 8.05 -0.33 11.18
CA SER A 2 9.20 -0.19 10.27
C SER A 2 9.38 -1.43 9.39
N LEU A 3 9.62 -1.24 8.09
CA LEU A 3 9.79 -2.34 7.14
C LEU A 3 11.27 -2.47 6.73
N PHE A 4 11.75 -3.71 6.68
CA PHE A 4 13.11 -4.05 6.28
C PHE A 4 13.11 -5.09 5.17
N VAL A 5 14.08 -4.97 4.26
CA VAL A 5 14.37 -5.97 3.24
C VAL A 5 15.65 -6.70 3.62
N TYR A 6 15.59 -8.03 3.58
CA TYR A 6 16.73 -8.90 3.88
C TYR A 6 17.29 -9.54 2.60
N ARG A 7 18.56 -9.27 2.29
CA ARG A 7 19.26 -9.89 1.15
C ARG A 7 20.02 -11.12 1.61
N PHE A 8 19.43 -12.30 1.43
CA PHE A 8 20.01 -13.60 1.83
C PHE A 8 21.44 -13.83 1.35
N ARG A 9 21.76 -13.48 0.09
CA ARG A 9 23.11 -13.67 -0.47
C ARG A 9 24.20 -12.87 0.24
N LYS A 10 23.85 -11.73 0.83
CA LYS A 10 24.78 -10.82 1.51
C LYS A 10 24.64 -10.86 3.03
N ALA A 11 23.68 -11.64 3.56
CA ALA A 11 23.27 -11.63 4.96
C ALA A 11 23.12 -10.21 5.54
N LYS A 12 22.53 -9.30 4.75
CA LYS A 12 22.38 -7.89 5.10
C LYS A 12 20.92 -7.49 5.06
N GLU A 13 20.45 -6.85 6.13
CA GLU A 13 19.18 -6.13 6.16
C GLU A 13 19.38 -4.67 5.76
N LYS A 14 18.37 -4.10 5.12
CA LYS A 14 18.26 -2.67 4.83
C LYS A 14 16.86 -2.21 5.19
N LYS A 15 16.76 -1.03 5.79
CA LYS A 15 15.50 -0.40 6.13
C LYS A 15 14.88 0.20 4.88
N VAL A 16 13.59 -0.03 4.65
CA VAL A 16 12.88 0.48 3.46
C VAL A 16 12.10 1.74 3.78
N ALA A 17 11.37 1.73 4.90
CA ALA A 17 10.55 2.84 5.34
C ALA A 17 10.19 2.71 6.82
N ASP A 18 9.95 3.86 7.46
CA ASP A 18 9.24 3.97 8.74
C ASP A 18 7.76 4.29 8.52
N GLY A 19 6.97 4.16 9.59
CA GLY A 19 5.56 4.52 9.58
C GLY A 19 4.72 3.66 8.64
N VAL A 20 5.16 2.43 8.34
CA VAL A 20 4.42 1.47 7.50
C VAL A 20 3.31 0.84 8.33
N ARG A 21 2.08 0.97 7.83
CA ARG A 21 0.87 0.37 8.39
C ARG A 21 0.57 -0.97 7.75
N ASP A 22 0.71 -1.06 6.43
CA ASP A 22 0.56 -2.28 5.67
C ASP A 22 1.49 -2.29 4.45
N PHE A 23 1.74 -3.46 3.88
CA PHE A 23 2.50 -3.59 2.64
C PHE A 23 2.05 -4.78 1.80
N GLU A 24 2.18 -4.63 0.49
CA GLU A 24 1.90 -5.71 -0.47
C GLU A 24 3.03 -5.83 -1.48
N VAL A 25 3.31 -7.07 -1.91
CA VAL A 25 4.35 -7.36 -2.90
C VAL A 25 3.69 -7.73 -4.21
N SER A 26 4.14 -7.13 -5.31
CA SER A 26 3.63 -7.48 -6.64
C SER A 26 3.85 -8.97 -6.96
N MET A 27 3.01 -9.53 -7.82
CA MET A 27 3.08 -10.97 -8.18
C MET A 27 4.45 -11.38 -8.76
N ASP A 28 5.15 -10.47 -9.43
CA ASP A 28 6.49 -10.69 -9.98
C ASP A 28 7.62 -10.47 -8.95
N GLY A 29 7.29 -10.04 -7.73
CA GLY A 29 8.23 -9.79 -6.64
C GLY A 29 9.10 -8.56 -6.83
N ARG A 30 8.81 -7.70 -7.81
CA ARG A 30 9.68 -6.56 -8.18
C ARG A 30 9.28 -5.24 -7.55
N ASN A 31 8.02 -5.09 -7.16
CA ASN A 31 7.48 -3.87 -6.59
C ASN A 31 6.86 -4.15 -5.24
N LEU A 32 6.93 -3.15 -4.38
CA LEU A 32 6.37 -3.19 -3.05
C LEU A 32 5.51 -1.95 -2.84
N MET A 33 4.21 -2.18 -2.59
CA MET A 33 3.26 -1.15 -2.22
C MET A 33 3.30 -0.99 -0.69
N LEU A 34 3.34 0.25 -0.23
CA LEU A 34 3.37 0.64 1.17
C LEU A 34 2.14 1.48 1.48
N GLU A 35 1.38 1.11 2.51
CA GLU A 35 0.46 2.02 3.18
C GLU A 35 1.18 2.63 4.38
N LEU A 36 1.27 3.97 4.41
CA LEU A 36 1.89 4.71 5.50
C LEU A 36 0.85 5.17 6.53
N GLU A 37 1.30 5.52 7.73
CA GLU A 37 0.47 5.94 8.86
C GLU A 37 -0.38 7.20 8.56
N ASP A 38 0.01 8.01 7.58
CA ASP A 38 -0.73 9.20 7.14
C ASP A 38 -1.65 8.94 5.93
N ALA A 39 -2.04 7.68 5.74
CA ALA A 39 -2.91 7.21 4.65
C ALA A 39 -2.34 7.43 3.23
N ARG A 40 -1.04 7.75 3.10
CA ARG A 40 -0.38 7.81 1.81
C ARG A 40 0.01 6.40 1.34
N VAL A 41 -0.17 6.15 0.04
CA VAL A 41 0.28 4.93 -0.61
C VAL A 41 1.49 5.23 -1.47
N ARG A 42 2.53 4.40 -1.36
CA ARG A 42 3.77 4.53 -2.14
C ARG A 42 4.15 3.20 -2.78
N VAL A 43 4.66 3.24 -4.00
CA VAL A 43 5.26 2.06 -4.65
C VAL A 43 6.76 2.25 -4.75
N VAL A 44 7.52 1.26 -4.27
CA VAL A 44 8.98 1.22 -4.39
C VAL A 44 9.42 -0.05 -5.11
N SER A 45 10.49 0.05 -5.90
CA SER A 45 11.13 -1.14 -6.47
C SER A 45 11.86 -1.91 -5.38
N VAL A 46 11.68 -3.23 -5.32
CA VAL A 46 12.37 -4.12 -4.36
C VAL A 46 13.88 -4.10 -4.55
N GLU A 47 14.37 -3.89 -5.78
CA GLU A 47 15.81 -3.81 -6.05
C GLU A 47 16.45 -2.59 -5.36
N HIS A 48 15.73 -1.46 -5.33
CA HIS A 48 16.16 -0.18 -4.76
C HIS A 48 15.64 0.03 -3.33
N ALA A 49 14.90 -0.94 -2.79
CA ALA A 49 14.31 -0.86 -1.46
C ALA A 49 15.42 -0.81 -0.39
N GLY A 50 15.46 0.31 0.33
CA GLY A 50 16.46 0.60 1.36
C GLY A 50 17.80 1.14 0.88
N ASP A 51 17.84 1.67 -0.34
CA ASP A 51 18.93 2.52 -0.83
C ASP A 51 18.61 4.03 -0.61
N GLN A 52 17.46 4.38 -0.03
CA GLN A 52 17.00 5.78 0.18
C GLN A 52 17.58 6.48 1.42
N ASP A 53 18.27 5.76 2.31
CA ASP A 53 18.80 6.29 3.58
C ASP A 53 20.30 6.68 3.52
N GLU A 54 20.93 6.73 2.33
CA GLU A 54 22.37 7.06 2.19
C GLU A 54 22.70 8.50 1.76
N GLU A 55 21.75 9.43 1.68
CA GLU A 55 22.06 10.83 1.33
C GLU A 55 21.55 11.84 2.37
N GLY A 56 22.42 12.11 3.33
CA GLY A 56 22.53 13.44 3.92
C GLY A 56 23.65 14.20 3.19
N GLU A 57 23.32 15.44 2.80
CA GLU A 57 24.23 16.52 2.37
C GLU A 57 24.90 16.39 0.98
N ASP A 58 24.57 17.38 0.14
CA ASP A 58 25.26 17.86 -1.06
C ASP A 58 25.36 16.93 -2.29
N GLY A 59 24.42 17.09 -3.22
CA GLY A 59 24.51 16.59 -4.60
C GLY A 59 23.54 17.33 -5.50
N GLU A 60 24.04 17.93 -6.57
CA GLU A 60 23.34 18.85 -7.47
C GLU A 60 22.14 18.18 -8.17
N GLU A 61 21.08 18.97 -8.38
CA GLU A 61 19.87 18.59 -9.11
C GLU A 61 20.20 18.29 -10.59
N ASP A 62 20.51 17.04 -10.90
CA ASP A 62 20.44 16.54 -12.28
C ASP A 62 18.98 16.16 -12.58
N GLU A 63 18.37 16.95 -13.48
CA GLU A 63 17.10 16.67 -14.16
C GLU A 63 17.24 15.39 -15.01
N ASP A 64 17.17 14.22 -14.38
CA ASP A 64 16.99 12.95 -15.07
C ASP A 64 15.63 12.34 -14.70
N ASP A 65 14.76 12.26 -15.72
CA ASP A 65 13.37 11.75 -15.69
C ASP A 65 13.38 10.21 -15.56
N SER A 66 14.05 9.69 -14.53
CA SER A 66 14.06 8.28 -14.13
C SER A 66 13.52 8.13 -12.70
N PRO A 67 12.58 7.20 -12.43
CA PRO A 67 11.82 7.15 -11.18
C PRO A 67 12.63 6.48 -10.06
N SER A 68 13.73 7.11 -9.63
CA SER A 68 14.50 6.68 -8.45
C SER A 68 13.80 7.04 -7.14
N GLY A 69 12.78 7.91 -7.17
CA GLY A 69 11.89 8.18 -6.06
C GLY A 69 10.58 7.41 -6.23
N GLY A 70 10.41 6.29 -5.53
CA GLY A 70 9.18 5.49 -5.59
C GLY A 70 7.90 6.34 -5.55
N GLY A 71 7.04 6.13 -6.55
CA GLY A 71 5.93 7.01 -6.86
C GLY A 71 4.84 7.01 -5.80
N LEU A 72 4.38 8.20 -5.42
CA LEU A 72 3.18 8.36 -4.61
C LEU A 72 1.97 7.99 -5.46
N VAL A 73 1.11 7.10 -4.95
CA VAL A 73 -0.16 6.78 -5.60
C VAL A 73 -1.19 7.74 -5.05
N SER A 74 -1.62 8.70 -5.87
CA SER A 74 -2.74 9.60 -5.57
C SER A 74 -3.90 9.30 -6.53
N LEU A 75 -5.06 8.97 -5.97
CA LEU A 75 -6.29 8.68 -6.71
C LEU A 75 -7.25 9.88 -6.74
N ASP A 76 -7.21 10.73 -5.71
CA ASP A 76 -8.18 11.81 -5.48
C ASP A 76 -8.28 12.81 -6.65
N GLU A 77 -7.14 13.14 -7.27
CA GLU A 77 -7.10 14.09 -8.38
C GLU A 77 -7.17 13.41 -9.76
N ARG A 78 -7.01 12.09 -9.81
CA ARG A 78 -6.85 11.34 -11.08
C ARG A 78 -8.10 10.59 -11.51
N ILE A 79 -8.97 10.26 -10.55
CA ILE A 79 -10.16 9.46 -10.79
C ILE A 79 -11.33 10.16 -10.11
N SER A 80 -12.41 10.37 -10.86
CA SER A 80 -13.69 10.76 -10.29
C SER A 80 -14.51 9.51 -9.95
N LEU A 81 -14.99 9.42 -8.71
CA LEU A 81 -15.95 8.42 -8.29
C LEU A 81 -17.36 9.03 -8.32
N GLU A 82 -18.23 8.49 -9.17
CA GLU A 82 -19.66 8.81 -9.17
C GLU A 82 -20.39 7.79 -8.31
N VAL A 83 -21.27 8.28 -7.44
CA VAL A 83 -21.97 7.46 -6.44
C VAL A 83 -23.46 7.65 -6.61
N GLU A 84 -24.20 6.57 -6.87
CA GLU A 84 -25.67 6.56 -6.82
C GLU A 84 -26.14 6.06 -5.45
N PRO A 85 -26.63 6.93 -4.55
CA PRO A 85 -26.92 6.53 -3.17
C PRO A 85 -27.92 5.36 -3.10
N SER A 86 -28.98 5.37 -3.92
CA SER A 86 -30.01 4.31 -3.93
C SER A 86 -29.41 2.93 -4.17
N GLU A 87 -28.50 2.81 -5.12
CA GLU A 87 -27.88 1.54 -5.48
C GLU A 87 -26.86 1.10 -4.41
N GLU A 88 -26.02 2.02 -3.93
CA GLU A 88 -25.06 1.74 -2.86
C GLU A 88 -25.74 1.31 -1.56
N TRP A 89 -26.87 1.95 -1.19
CA TRP A 89 -27.63 1.55 0.00
C TRP A 89 -28.24 0.15 -0.16
N ALA A 90 -28.71 -0.19 -1.35
CA ALA A 90 -29.20 -1.53 -1.64
C ALA A 90 -28.07 -2.56 -1.52
N GLN A 91 -26.88 -2.25 -2.07
CA GLN A 91 -25.70 -3.10 -1.95
C GLN A 91 -25.28 -3.30 -0.49
N ILE A 92 -25.12 -2.21 0.27
CA ILE A 92 -24.71 -2.25 1.68
C ILE A 92 -25.70 -3.08 2.50
N PHE A 93 -27.01 -2.93 2.28
CA PHE A 93 -28.02 -3.72 2.96
C PHE A 93 -27.88 -5.22 2.64
N HIS A 94 -27.73 -5.57 1.36
CA HIS A 94 -27.59 -6.96 0.93
C HIS A 94 -26.31 -7.61 1.47
N GLU A 95 -25.18 -6.90 1.46
CA GLU A 95 -23.92 -7.38 2.02
C GLU A 95 -24.03 -7.55 3.53
N THR A 96 -24.59 -6.57 4.24
CA THR A 96 -24.79 -6.65 5.69
C THR A 96 -25.70 -7.81 6.08
N TRP A 97 -26.80 -8.02 5.36
CA TRP A 97 -27.70 -9.16 5.57
C TRP A 97 -26.97 -10.49 5.39
N ARG A 98 -26.17 -10.62 4.33
CA ARG A 98 -25.37 -11.82 4.06
C ARG A 98 -24.33 -12.06 5.15
N GLU A 99 -23.63 -11.02 5.59
CA GLU A 99 -22.62 -11.10 6.66
C GLU A 99 -23.24 -11.55 7.98
N ILE A 100 -24.38 -10.96 8.37
CA ILE A 100 -25.10 -11.36 9.59
C ILE A 100 -25.56 -12.81 9.48
N GLY A 101 -26.15 -13.22 8.35
CA GLY A 101 -26.56 -14.59 8.12
C GLY A 101 -25.40 -15.59 8.06
N THR A 102 -24.18 -15.16 7.73
CA THR A 102 -23.00 -16.05 7.68
C THR A 102 -22.33 -16.18 9.05
N HIS A 103 -22.24 -15.08 9.81
CA HIS A 103 -21.42 -15.01 11.03
C HIS A 103 -22.21 -15.05 12.34
N PHE A 104 -23.51 -14.74 12.31
CA PHE A 104 -24.37 -14.69 13.50
C PHE A 104 -25.60 -15.60 13.40
N TYR A 105 -25.68 -16.44 12.37
CA TYR A 105 -26.72 -17.44 12.27
C TYR A 105 -26.52 -18.54 13.32
N ASP A 106 -27.44 -18.59 14.28
CA ASP A 106 -27.61 -19.69 15.23
C ASP A 106 -28.83 -20.49 14.78
N GLU A 107 -28.65 -21.80 14.60
CA GLU A 107 -29.70 -22.74 14.20
C GLU A 107 -30.88 -22.74 15.21
N ALA A 108 -30.64 -22.30 16.47
CA ALA A 108 -31.67 -22.12 17.49
C ALA A 108 -32.56 -20.88 17.32
N MET A 109 -32.26 -19.98 16.37
CA MET A 109 -33.08 -18.79 16.07
C MET A 109 -34.04 -18.97 14.88
N GLY A 110 -34.14 -20.18 14.31
CA GLY A 110 -35.04 -20.56 13.22
C GLY A 110 -36.32 -21.26 13.64
#